data_AF-A0A059PVQ7-F1
#
_entry.id   AF-A0A059PVQ7-F1
#
_cell.length_a   1.000
_cell.length_b   1.000
_cell.length_c   1.000
_cell.angle_alpha   90.00
_cell.angle_beta   90.00
_cell.angle_gamma   90.00
#
_symmetry.space_group_name_H-M   'P 1'
#
loop_
_entity.id
_entity.type
_entity.pdbx_description
1 polymer ?
#
loop_
_entity_poly.entity_id
_entity_poly.type
_entity_poly.pdbx_seq_one_letter_code
_entity_poly.pdbx_strand_id
1 'polypeptide(L)' 'AAVPKACCVPTQLSPISMLYMDEVNNVVLKNYQDMMVVGCGCR' A
#
# COMPACT_ATOMS: atom_id res chain seq x y z
N ALA A 1 18.83 -20.75 -19.27
CA ALA A 1 18.55 -19.41 -18.73
C ALA A 1 18.67 -19.47 -17.20
N ALA A 2 19.33 -18.50 -16.56
CA ALA A 2 19.45 -18.48 -15.10
C ALA A 2 18.17 -17.93 -14.47
N VAL A 3 17.73 -18.52 -13.36
CA VAL A 3 16.58 -18.02 -12.58
C VAL A 3 17.01 -16.75 -11.83
N PRO A 4 16.24 -15.65 -11.88
CA PRO A 4 16.58 -14.43 -11.16
C PRO A 4 16.54 -14.64 -9.63
N LYS A 5 17.30 -13.81 -8.91
CA LYS A 5 17.27 -13.81 -7.45
C LYS A 5 15.93 -13.26 -6.95
N ALA A 6 15.51 -13.74 -5.78
CA ALA A 6 14.36 -13.19 -5.08
C ALA A 6 14.61 -11.71 -4.69
N CYS A 7 13.55 -10.91 -4.71
CA CYS A 7 13.54 -9.50 -4.35
C CYS A 7 12.79 -9.27 -3.04
N CYS A 8 13.26 -8.31 -2.25
CA CYS A 8 12.56 -7.88 -1.04
C CYS A 8 11.33 -7.05 -1.45
N VAL A 9 10.14 -7.58 -1.19
CA VAL A 9 8.86 -6.93 -1.49
C VAL A 9 7.98 -6.89 -0.23
N PRO A 10 7.06 -5.91 -0.12
CA PRO A 10 6.08 -5.90 0.96
C PRO A 10 5.26 -7.19 0.97
N THR A 11 5.11 -7.79 2.15
CA THR A 11 4.30 -9.00 2.38
C THR A 11 3.19 -8.77 3.39
N GLN A 12 3.31 -7.72 4.21
CA GLN A 12 2.30 -7.30 5.17
C GLN A 12 2.10 -5.80 5.04
N LEU A 13 0.85 -5.41 4.80
CA LEU A 13 0.46 -4.01 4.69
C LEU A 13 -0.70 -3.70 5.63
N SER A 14 -0.79 -2.46 6.10
CA SER A 14 -1.87 -1.95 6.94
C SER A 14 -2.55 -0.74 6.30
N PRO A 15 -3.82 -0.46 6.66
CA PRO A 15 -4.55 0.68 6.13
C PRO A 15 -4.10 2.02 6.71
N ILE A 16 -4.44 3.10 6.02
CA ILE A 16 -4.35 4.49 6.51
C ILE A 16 -5.71 5.19 6.29
N SER A 17 -6.15 5.99 7.26
CA SER A 17 -7.29 6.89 7.12
C SER A 17 -6.85 8.21 6.49
N MET A 18 -7.47 8.59 5.37
CA MET A 18 -7.16 9.80 4.63
C MET A 18 -8.40 10.71 4.56
N LEU A 19 -8.21 11.98 4.95
CA LEU A 19 -9.17 13.06 4.76
C LEU A 19 -8.70 13.90 3.57
N TYR A 20 -9.51 14.03 2.54
CA TYR A 20 -9.16 14.77 1.32
C TYR A 20 -10.40 15.34 0.62
N MET A 21 -10.20 16.25 -0.34
CA MET A 21 -11.26 16.70 -1.26
C MET A 21 -11.25 15.83 -2.52
N ASP A 22 -12.41 15.33 -2.92
CA ASP A 22 -12.56 14.58 -4.18
C ASP A 22 -12.64 15.50 -5.42
N GLU A 23 -12.75 14.89 -6.60
CA GLU A 23 -12.76 15.61 -7.90
C GLU A 23 -13.99 16.52 -8.09
N VAL A 24 -15.02 16.37 -7.25
CA VAL A 24 -16.25 17.19 -7.27
C VAL A 24 -16.37 18.08 -6.02
N ASN A 25 -15.24 18.32 -5.33
CA ASN A 25 -15.11 19.20 -4.17
C ASN A 25 -15.85 18.76 -2.90
N ASN A 26 -16.14 17.47 -2.72
CA ASN A 26 -16.63 16.96 -1.44
C ASN A 26 -15.49 16.65 -0.48
N VAL A 27 -15.70 16.88 0.82
CA VAL A 27 -14.80 16.40 1.87
C VAL A 27 -15.07 14.92 2.12
N VAL A 28 -14.05 14.08 1.91
CA VAL A 28 -14.13 12.62 2.01
C VAL A 28 -13.15 12.12 3.07
N LEU A 29 -13.65 11.34 4.02
CA LEU A 29 -12.84 10.52 4.92
C LEU A 29 -12.90 9.07 4.44
N LYS A 30 -11.74 8.50 4.08
CA LYS A 30 -11.66 7.14 3.55
C LYS A 30 -10.49 6.35 4.14
N ASN A 31 -10.73 5.07 4.44
CA ASN A 31 -9.68 4.13 4.81
C ASN A 31 -9.14 3.44 3.56
N TYR A 32 -7.88 3.72 3.21
CA TYR A 32 -7.19 3.07 2.11
C TYR A 32 -6.41 1.88 2.61
N GLN A 33 -6.76 0.68 2.12
CA GLN A 33 -6.05 -0.56 2.41
C GLN A 33 -4.70 -0.58 1.70
N ASP A 34 -3.77 -1.38 2.21
CA ASP A 34 -2.47 -1.65 1.60
C ASP A 34 -1.57 -0.42 1.38
N MET A 35 -1.69 0.61 2.22
CA MET A 35 -0.94 1.87 2.07
C MET A 35 0.33 1.96 2.92
N MET A 36 0.40 1.23 4.04
CA MET A 36 1.56 1.24 4.94
C MET A 36 2.21 -0.13 4.98
N VAL A 37 3.53 -0.20 4.76
CA VAL A 37 4.27 -1.47 4.89
C VAL A 37 4.54 -1.77 6.36
N VAL A 38 4.10 -2.94 6.81
CA VAL A 38 4.37 -3.47 8.15
C VAL A 38 5.49 -4.51 8.12
N GLY A 39 5.64 -5.22 7.00
CA GLY A 39 6.67 -6.24 6.84
C GLY A 39 7.00 -6.55 5.38
N CYS A 40 8.23 -6.97 5.14
CA CYS A 40 8.73 -7.39 3.85
C CYS A 40 9.16 -8.86 3.86
N GLY A 41 9.19 -9.48 2.69
CA GLY A 41 9.74 -10.83 2.47
C GLY A 41 10.39 -10.95 1.10
N CYS A 42 11.19 -11.98 0.90
CA CYS A 42 11.84 -12.26 -0.38
C CYS A 42 10.88 -13.07 -1.28
N ARG A 43 10.59 -12.57 -2.49
CA ARG A 43 9.81 -13.26 -3.52
C ARG A 43 10.54 -13.34 -4.84
#